data_AF-A0AAD9U615-F1
#
_entry.id   AF-A0AAD9U615-F1
#
_cell.length_a   1.000
_cell.length_b   1.000
_cell.length_c   1.000
_cell.angle_alpha   90.00
_cell.angle_beta   90.00
_cell.angle_gamma   90.00
#
_symmetry.space_group_name_H-M   'P 1'
#
loop_
_entity.id
_entity.type
_entity.pdbx_description
1 polymer ?
#
loop_
_entity_poly.entity_id
_entity_poly.type
_entity_poly.pdbx_seq_one_letter_code
_entity_poly.pdbx_strand_id
1 'polypeptide(L)'
;MLSDAGFHTARRAGRGAFPQENKPFLASLVHTSTVPQQKKSGNCGPHTLRLIEYLLADRRPFDWSEDDKGIIREKTTVEIFSNSRPA
;
A
#
# COMPACT_ATOMS: atom_id res chain seq x y z
N MET A 1 -3.61 -27.45 3.32
CA MET A 1 -2.27 -27.06 2.85
C MET A 1 -2.46 -26.27 1.57
N LEU A 2 -2.28 -24.93 1.61
CA LEU A 2 -2.39 -24.07 0.43
C LEU A 2 -1.02 -24.02 -0.23
N SER A 3 -0.94 -24.53 -1.45
CA SER A 3 0.25 -24.60 -2.29
C SER A 3 0.76 -23.22 -2.67
N ASP A 4 2.09 -23.09 -2.63
CA ASP A 4 2.90 -21.99 -3.15
C ASP A 4 2.40 -21.50 -4.52
N ALA A 5 1.74 -20.34 -4.53
CA ALA A 5 1.53 -19.59 -5.76
C ALA A 5 2.85 -18.96 -6.18
N GLY A 6 3.68 -19.75 -6.86
CA GLY A 6 4.96 -19.32 -7.42
C GLY A 6 4.78 -18.16 -8.39
N PHE A 7 5.35 -17.00 -8.05
CA PHE A 7 5.59 -15.91 -8.99
C PHE A 7 6.88 -16.22 -9.78
N HIS A 8 6.75 -16.90 -10.91
CA HIS A 8 7.79 -17.01 -11.92
C HIS A 8 7.33 -16.33 -13.21
N THR A 9 7.96 -15.19 -13.57
CA THR A 9 8.71 -14.98 -14.83
C THR A 9 8.94 -13.48 -15.08
N ALA A 10 10.04 -12.94 -14.53
CA ALA A 10 10.65 -11.75 -15.10
C ALA A 10 11.48 -12.19 -16.33
N ARG A 11 10.87 -12.21 -17.51
CA ARG A 11 11.60 -12.38 -18.76
C ARG A 11 10.99 -11.53 -19.88
N ARG A 12 11.46 -10.29 -19.98
CA ARG A 12 11.60 -9.56 -21.26
C ARG A 12 12.64 -8.45 -21.08
N ALA A 13 13.89 -8.81 -21.37
CA ALA A 13 14.94 -7.85 -21.65
C ALA A 13 14.60 -7.13 -22.96
N GLY A 14 14.55 -5.80 -22.92
CA GLY A 14 14.28 -4.94 -24.06
C GLY A 14 14.76 -3.50 -23.81
N ARG A 15 16.03 -3.25 -24.18
CA ARG A 15 16.73 -1.96 -24.42
C ARG A 15 16.33 -0.74 -23.59
N GLY A 16 17.22 -0.38 -22.66
CA GLY A 16 17.29 0.93 -22.02
C GLY A 16 18.03 0.79 -20.70
N ALA A 17 19.28 1.27 -20.64
CA ALA A 17 20.12 1.18 -19.46
C ALA A 17 19.50 1.96 -18.29
N PHE A 18 19.29 1.28 -17.16
CA PHE A 18 19.36 1.92 -15.84
C PHE A 18 20.57 1.31 -15.11
N PRO A 19 21.67 2.05 -14.94
CA PRO A 19 22.74 1.62 -14.04
C PRO A 19 22.31 2.02 -12.63
N GLN A 20 21.57 1.14 -11.97
CA GLN A 20 21.59 1.09 -10.53
C GLN A 20 21.98 -0.33 -10.14
N GLU A 21 23.01 -0.43 -9.31
CA GLU A 21 23.46 -1.59 -8.56
C GLU A 21 22.43 -2.72 -8.57
N ASN A 22 22.83 -3.92 -9.00
CA ASN A 22 22.04 -5.15 -8.98
C ASN A 22 21.68 -5.59 -7.55
N LYS A 23 21.12 -4.70 -6.72
CA LYS A 23 20.38 -5.07 -5.53
C LYS A 23 19.14 -5.78 -6.06
N PRO A 24 18.96 -7.07 -5.79
CA PRO A 24 17.74 -7.75 -6.20
C PRO A 24 16.57 -6.96 -5.63
N PHE A 25 15.66 -6.52 -6.51
CA PHE A 25 14.39 -5.96 -6.05
C PHE A 25 13.68 -7.03 -5.24
N LEU A 26 13.72 -6.89 -3.91
CA LEU A 26 13.08 -7.83 -3.00
C LEU A 26 11.59 -7.51 -2.98
N ALA A 27 10.84 -8.16 -3.87
CA ALA A 27 9.39 -8.15 -3.81
C ALA A 27 8.94 -9.14 -2.71
N SER A 28 8.62 -8.63 -1.53
CA SER A 28 8.01 -9.44 -0.47
C SER A 28 6.53 -9.11 -0.33
N LEU A 29 5.68 -10.14 -0.34
CA LEU A 29 4.33 -10.02 0.17
C LEU A 29 4.40 -9.70 1.67
N VAL A 30 3.78 -8.59 2.07
CA VAL A 30 3.70 -8.20 3.48
C VAL A 30 2.82 -9.20 4.21
N HIS A 31 3.36 -9.83 5.25
CA HIS A 31 2.61 -10.82 6.02
C HIS A 31 1.46 -10.15 6.79
N THR A 32 0.29 -10.79 6.83
CA THR A 32 -0.94 -10.21 7.42
C THR A 32 -0.82 -9.89 8.90
N SER A 33 0.08 -10.55 9.63
CA SER A 33 0.36 -10.24 11.04
C SER A 33 1.09 -8.91 11.26
N THR A 34 1.63 -8.31 10.21
CA THR A 34 2.46 -7.10 10.31
C THR A 34 1.65 -5.82 10.06
N VAL A 35 0.43 -5.91 9.52
CA VAL A 35 -0.44 -4.77 9.20
C VAL A 35 -1.87 -5.04 9.66
N PRO A 36 -2.60 -4.02 10.17
CA PRO A 36 -4.01 -4.16 10.49
C PRO A 36 -4.81 -4.67 9.28
N GLN A 37 -5.62 -5.72 9.50
CA GLN A 37 -6.39 -6.39 8.47
C GLN A 37 -7.78 -5.75 8.29
N GLN A 38 -8.24 -5.70 7.04
CA GLN A 38 -9.64 -5.34 6.79
C GLN A 38 -10.59 -6.45 7.26
N LYS A 39 -11.69 -6.06 7.90
CA LYS A 39 -12.78 -6.92 8.39
C LYS A 39 -14.04 -6.83 7.52
N LYS A 40 -14.23 -5.74 6.76
CA LYS A 40 -15.41 -5.51 5.92
C LYS A 40 -15.03 -5.31 4.46
N SER A 41 -15.82 -5.88 3.55
CA SER A 41 -15.69 -5.63 2.11
C SER A 41 -15.98 -4.15 1.81
N GLY A 42 -15.28 -3.59 0.81
CA GLY A 42 -15.39 -2.17 0.45
C GLY A 42 -14.42 -1.23 1.19
N ASN A 43 -13.71 -1.72 2.22
CA ASN A 43 -12.75 -0.92 2.99
C ASN A 43 -11.29 -1.03 2.50
N CYS A 44 -11.04 -1.66 1.36
CA CYS A 44 -9.69 -1.83 0.83
C CYS A 44 -9.04 -0.49 0.47
N GLY A 45 -9.78 0.44 -0.14
CA GLY A 45 -9.29 1.78 -0.51
C GLY A 45 -8.78 2.58 0.69
N PRO A 46 -9.62 2.84 1.73
CA PRO A 46 -9.19 3.55 2.94
C PRO A 46 -8.00 2.88 3.65
N HIS A 47 -7.92 1.54 3.65
CA HIS A 47 -6.77 0.85 4.21
C HIS A 47 -5.49 1.09 3.42
N THR A 48 -5.56 1.04 2.09
CA THR A 48 -4.40 1.33 1.23
C THR A 48 -3.90 2.75 1.46
N LEU A 49 -4.80 3.73 1.53
CA LEU A 49 -4.42 5.12 1.77
C LEU A 49 -3.75 5.28 3.14
N ARG A 50 -4.32 4.69 4.19
CA ARG A 50 -3.74 4.75 5.53
C ARG A 50 -2.36 4.11 5.61
N LEU A 51 -2.18 2.97 4.94
CA LEU A 51 -0.88 2.31 4.86
C LEU A 51 0.14 3.21 4.16
N ILE A 52 -0.23 3.85 3.05
CA ILE A 52 0.63 4.81 2.34
C ILE A 52 1.02 5.98 3.27
N GLU A 53 0.07 6.57 4.00
CA GLU A 53 0.36 7.65 4.95
C GLU A 53 1.40 7.24 6.00
N TYR A 54 1.27 6.05 6.59
CA TYR A 54 2.24 5.56 7.58
C TYR A 54 3.61 5.32 6.95
N LEU A 55 3.65 4.73 5.75
CA LEU A 55 4.90 4.47 5.04
C LEU A 55 5.62 5.77 4.66
N LEU A 56 4.90 6.76 4.14
CA LEU A 56 5.46 8.07 3.78
C LEU A 56 5.94 8.85 5.01
N ALA A 57 5.30 8.66 6.17
CA ALA A 57 5.67 9.30 7.42
C ALA A 57 6.69 8.50 8.25
N ASP A 58 7.18 7.36 7.73
CA ASP A 58 8.02 6.38 8.45
C ASP A 58 7.49 6.02 9.85
N ARG A 59 6.17 5.86 9.96
CA ARG A 59 5.50 5.57 11.23
C ARG A 59 5.33 4.07 11.40
N ARG A 60 5.90 3.55 12.48
CA ARG A 60 5.67 2.19 12.98
C ARG A 60 5.53 2.21 14.52
N PRO A 61 4.76 1.29 15.12
CA PRO A 61 3.97 0.23 14.47
C PRO A 61 2.73 0.76 13.74
N PHE A 62 2.17 -0.06 12.84
CA PHE A 62 0.88 0.24 12.21
C PHE A 62 -0.24 -0.01 13.22
N ASP A 63 -0.72 1.03 13.88
CA ASP A 63 -1.52 0.97 15.10
C ASP A 63 -2.98 1.44 14.93
N TRP A 64 -3.46 1.58 13.69
CA TRP A 64 -4.84 1.98 13.44
C TRP A 64 -5.83 0.81 13.57
N SER A 65 -7.06 1.16 13.95
CA SER A 65 -8.19 0.24 14.05
C SER A 65 -9.07 0.29 12.79
N GLU A 66 -10.01 -0.66 12.67
CA GLU A 66 -11.08 -0.57 11.67
C GLU A 66 -12.01 0.62 11.90
N ASP A 67 -12.14 1.08 13.15
CA ASP A 67 -13.07 2.15 13.51
C ASP A 67 -12.51 3.54 13.12
N ASP A 68 -11.18 3.67 13.02
CA ASP A 68 -10.51 4.87 12.50
C ASP A 68 -10.78 5.14 11.00
N LYS A 69 -11.41 4.19 10.29
CA LYS A 69 -11.64 4.29 8.84
C LYS A 69 -12.70 5.31 8.43
N GLY A 70 -13.69 5.55 9.29
CA GLY A 70 -14.66 6.62 9.06
C GLY A 70 -13.92 7.96 8.94
N ILE A 71 -13.02 8.21 9.90
CA ILE A 71 -12.15 9.39 9.93
C ILE A 71 -11.22 9.42 8.71
N ILE A 72 -10.63 8.30 8.31
CA ILE A 72 -9.77 8.24 7.11
C ILE A 72 -10.54 8.59 5.83
N ARG A 73 -11.77 8.07 5.68
CA ARG A 73 -12.61 8.35 4.51
C ARG A 73 -13.00 9.82 4.45
N GLU A 74 -13.44 10.38 5.57
CA GLU A 74 -13.79 11.80 5.68
C GLU A 74 -12.59 12.69 5.41
N LYS A 75 -11.44 12.41 6.04
CA LYS A 75 -10.18 13.13 5.83
C LYS A 75 -9.78 13.13 4.34
N THR A 76 -9.76 11.96 3.71
CA THR A 76 -9.44 11.81 2.28
C THR A 76 -10.40 12.64 1.41
N THR A 77 -11.69 12.59 1.73
CA THR A 77 -12.72 13.34 1.00
C THR A 77 -12.47 14.84 1.09
N VAL A 78 -12.18 15.35 2.29
CA VAL A 78 -11.83 16.76 2.51
C VAL A 78 -10.55 17.15 1.77
N GLU A 79 -9.50 16.33 1.82
CA GLU A 79 -8.24 16.58 1.10
C GLU A 79 -8.44 16.64 -0.42
N ILE A 80 -9.23 15.74 -0.99
CA ILE A 80 -9.55 15.77 -2.42
C ILE A 80 -10.30 17.05 -2.76
N PHE A 81 -11.37 17.39 -2.03
CA PHE A 81 -12.20 18.56 -2.35
C PHE A 81 -11.53 19.90 -2.07
N SER A 82 -10.63 19.97 -1.09
CA SER A 82 -9.84 21.17 -0.82
C SER A 82 -8.77 21.43 -1.88
N ASN A 83 -8.15 20.37 -2.41
CA ASN A 83 -7.11 20.47 -3.44
C ASN A 83 -7.65 20.48 -4.88
N SER A 84 -8.95 20.27 -5.09
CA SER A 84 -9.58 20.27 -6.43
C SER A 84 -10.27 21.58 -6.78
N ARG A 85 -10.04 22.66 -6.02
CA ARG A 85 -10.47 23.99 -6.47
C ARG A 85 -9.71 24.36 -7.75
N PRO A 86 -10.40 24.85 -8.81
CA PRO A 86 -9.71 25.36 -9.97
C PRO A 86 -8.84 26.55 -9.55
N ALA A 87 -7.61 26.57 -10.07
CA ALA A 87 -6.70 27.70 -9.96
C ALA A 87 -7.30 28.96 -10.61
#